data_AF-A0A223V5X0-F1
#
_entry.id   AF-A0A223V5X0-F1
#
_cell.length_a   1.000
_cell.length_b   1.000
_cell.length_c   1.000
_cell.angle_alpha   90.00
_cell.angle_beta   90.00
_cell.angle_gamma   90.00
#
_symmetry.space_group_name_H-M   'P 1'
#
loop_
_entity.id
_entity.type
_entity.pdbx_description
1 polymer ?
#
loop_
_entity_poly.entity_id
_entity_poly.type
_entity_poly.pdbx_seq_one_letter_code
_entity_poly.pdbx_strand_id
1 'polypeptide(L)'
;MKSTFTSDLKKEQRLSLLLDSYYTKHLKNYHFERIHDINEQLQGVDLLLKQKSSHMTHVVDEKAQLDYINESLPTFAFELSYYKNDFIKQGWLYDANKKTDFYALVTSIYEDEPEVFTSCKVTFVNRQKLIAFLETRGITQNIISQNYPAESLPHGKTNIKELNPSTEGYLYHSKNNKSEKPINLVLRLEFLLDMGLAKNLF
;
A
#
# COMPACT_ATOMS: atom_id res chain seq x y z
N MET A 1 -2.61 13.81 24.14
CA MET A 1 -2.60 13.09 22.86
C MET A 1 -1.53 12.00 22.97
N LYS A 2 -1.91 10.76 23.30
CA LYS A 2 -0.96 9.64 23.34
C LYS A 2 -0.52 9.38 21.90
N SER A 3 0.79 9.35 21.63
CA SER A 3 1.33 9.16 20.29
C SER A 3 0.81 7.84 19.69
N THR A 4 -0.06 7.92 18.67
CA THR A 4 -0.59 6.76 17.92
C THR A 4 0.54 5.98 17.25
N PHE A 5 1.64 6.68 16.90
CA PHE A 5 2.82 6.12 16.26
C PHE A 5 3.40 4.89 16.98
N THR A 6 3.53 4.93 18.32
CA THR A 6 4.09 3.79 19.07
C THR A 6 3.15 2.60 19.09
N SER A 7 1.83 2.84 19.06
CA SER A 7 0.83 1.78 18.97
C SER A 7 0.82 1.16 17.56
N ASP A 8 0.92 1.98 16.53
CA ASP A 8 0.92 1.55 15.13
C ASP A 8 2.17 0.72 14.82
N LEU A 9 3.34 1.19 15.27
CA LEU A 9 4.60 0.44 15.14
C LEU A 9 4.54 -0.94 15.82
N LYS A 10 3.92 -1.02 17.01
CA LYS A 10 3.73 -2.31 17.69
C LYS A 10 2.79 -3.24 16.91
N LYS A 11 1.72 -2.71 16.32
CA LYS A 11 0.81 -3.51 15.48
C LYS A 11 1.56 -4.05 14.25
N GLU A 12 2.33 -3.22 13.56
CA GLU A 12 3.14 -3.64 12.40
C GLU A 12 4.13 -4.74 12.78
N GLN A 13 4.83 -4.60 13.90
CA GLN A 13 5.76 -5.62 14.40
C GLN A 13 5.10 -6.95 14.75
N ARG A 14 3.86 -6.94 15.24
CA ARG A 14 3.12 -8.19 15.50
C ARG A 14 2.64 -8.83 14.21
N LEU A 15 2.17 -8.01 13.26
CA LEU A 15 1.71 -8.48 11.96
C LEU A 15 2.85 -9.12 11.17
N SER A 16 4.06 -8.57 11.24
CA SER A 16 5.22 -9.09 10.52
C SER A 16 5.55 -10.55 10.88
N LEU A 17 5.32 -10.97 12.14
CA LEU A 17 5.49 -12.37 12.55
C LEU A 17 4.55 -13.32 11.80
N LEU A 18 3.29 -12.91 11.62
CA LEU A 18 2.32 -13.68 10.84
C LEU A 18 2.73 -13.71 9.36
N LEU A 19 3.13 -12.56 8.81
CA LEU A 19 3.56 -12.45 7.41
C LEU A 19 4.79 -13.32 7.12
N ASP A 20 5.78 -13.32 8.00
CA ASP A 20 6.99 -14.15 7.87
C ASP A 20 6.66 -15.64 7.83
N SER A 21 5.65 -16.07 8.61
CA SER A 21 5.16 -17.45 8.55
C SER A 21 4.53 -17.78 7.19
N TYR A 22 3.81 -16.83 6.59
CA TYR A 22 3.19 -16.99 5.27
C TYR A 22 4.24 -17.01 4.16
N TYR A 23 5.21 -16.10 4.21
CA TYR A 23 6.30 -16.08 3.24
C TYR A 23 7.10 -17.37 3.28
N THR A 24 7.46 -17.85 4.49
CA THR A 24 8.15 -19.14 4.68
C THR A 24 7.37 -20.29 4.05
N LYS A 25 6.05 -20.33 4.26
CA LYS A 25 5.18 -21.42 3.80
C LYS A 25 4.89 -21.38 2.30
N HIS A 26 4.66 -20.19 1.75
CA HIS A 26 4.09 -20.02 0.41
C HIS A 26 5.11 -19.58 -0.66
N LEU A 27 6.16 -18.85 -0.30
CA LEU A 27 7.21 -18.41 -1.25
C LEU A 27 8.25 -19.50 -1.51
N LYS A 28 7.82 -20.68 -1.97
CA LYS A 28 8.70 -21.86 -2.16
C LYS A 28 9.89 -21.61 -3.10
N ASN A 29 9.73 -20.71 -4.08
CA ASN A 29 10.74 -20.38 -5.08
C ASN A 29 11.64 -19.20 -4.68
N TYR A 30 11.47 -18.63 -3.49
CA TYR A 30 12.24 -17.49 -3.01
C TYR A 30 12.81 -17.77 -1.62
N HIS A 31 13.97 -17.19 -1.34
CA HIS A 31 14.37 -16.87 0.02
C HIS A 31 13.90 -15.44 0.31
N PHE A 32 13.38 -15.18 1.51
CA PHE A 32 13.09 -13.82 1.93
C PHE A 32 14.03 -13.41 3.06
N GLU A 33 14.37 -12.14 3.09
CA GLU A 33 15.16 -11.49 4.13
C GLU A 33 14.42 -10.24 4.57
N ARG A 34 14.16 -10.11 5.88
CA ARG A 34 13.54 -8.93 6.45
C ARG A 34 14.59 -7.86 6.73
N ILE A 35 14.31 -6.65 6.29
CA ILE A 35 15.20 -5.51 6.48
C ILE A 35 14.74 -4.75 7.74
N HIS A 36 15.71 -4.49 8.61
CA HIS A 36 15.52 -3.76 9.86
C HIS A 36 16.21 -2.39 9.86
N ASP A 37 16.97 -2.07 8.80
CA ASP A 37 17.57 -0.75 8.65
C ASP A 37 16.48 0.29 8.39
N ILE A 38 16.41 1.29 9.25
CA ILE A 38 15.36 2.32 9.23
C ILE A 38 15.45 3.17 7.94
N ASN A 39 16.65 3.45 7.44
CA ASN A 39 16.79 4.26 6.23
C ASN A 39 16.32 3.49 4.99
N GLU A 40 16.59 2.19 4.94
CA GLU A 40 16.07 1.31 3.90
C GLU A 40 14.56 1.14 3.98
N GLN A 41 13.99 0.95 5.18
CA GLN A 41 12.53 0.91 5.37
C GLN A 41 11.86 2.22 4.94
N LEU A 42 12.46 3.37 5.25
CA LEU A 42 12.00 4.68 4.76
C LEU A 42 12.05 4.79 3.23
N GLN A 43 12.87 3.99 2.55
CA GLN A 43 12.91 3.86 1.09
C GLN A 43 11.96 2.78 0.54
N GLY A 44 11.10 2.18 1.38
CA GLY A 44 10.14 1.15 1.01
C GLY A 44 10.79 -0.22 0.79
N VAL A 45 11.75 -0.57 1.65
CA VAL A 45 12.46 -1.84 1.64
C VAL A 45 12.17 -2.57 2.96
N ASP A 46 11.06 -3.30 3.03
CA ASP A 46 10.75 -4.11 4.22
C ASP A 46 11.30 -5.53 4.07
N LEU A 47 11.29 -6.07 2.85
CA LEU A 47 11.79 -7.40 2.54
C LEU A 47 12.59 -7.41 1.23
N LEU A 48 13.56 -8.31 1.16
CA LEU A 48 14.20 -8.73 -0.07
C LEU A 48 13.75 -10.16 -0.43
N LEU A 49 13.14 -10.34 -1.60
CA LEU A 49 12.82 -11.65 -2.16
C LEU A 49 13.88 -12.07 -3.17
N LYS A 50 14.71 -13.04 -2.79
CA LYS A 50 15.80 -13.58 -3.60
C LYS A 50 15.32 -14.87 -4.26
N GLN A 51 15.21 -14.87 -5.58
CA GLN A 51 14.78 -16.05 -6.32
C GLN A 51 15.78 -17.20 -6.11
N LYS A 52 15.33 -18.43 -5.91
CA LYS A 52 16.23 -19.57 -5.67
C LYS A 52 16.97 -20.03 -6.92
N SER A 53 16.32 -19.92 -8.07
CA SER A 53 16.83 -20.39 -9.36
C SER A 53 17.67 -19.37 -10.12
N SER A 54 17.70 -18.12 -9.66
CA SER A 54 18.40 -17.02 -10.33
C SER A 54 19.04 -16.11 -9.28
N HIS A 55 19.85 -15.14 -9.70
CA HIS A 55 20.37 -14.11 -8.78
C HIS A 55 19.42 -12.89 -8.70
N MET A 56 18.19 -13.01 -9.18
CA MET A 56 17.22 -11.92 -9.17
C MET A 56 16.72 -11.67 -7.74
N THR A 57 16.81 -10.42 -7.32
CA THR A 57 16.29 -9.94 -6.04
C THR A 57 15.19 -8.91 -6.32
N HIS A 58 14.10 -9.02 -5.58
CA HIS A 58 13.01 -8.05 -5.60
C HIS A 58 12.86 -7.38 -4.26
N VAL A 59 12.70 -6.06 -4.28
CA VAL A 59 12.42 -5.24 -3.11
C VAL A 59 10.91 -5.18 -2.87
N VAL A 60 10.50 -5.51 -1.65
CA VAL A 60 9.08 -5.51 -1.26
C VAL A 60 8.85 -4.52 -0.13
N ASP A 61 7.78 -3.74 -0.27
CA ASP A 61 7.25 -2.82 0.73
C ASP A 61 5.92 -3.38 1.24
N GLU A 62 5.82 -3.64 2.53
CA GLU A 62 4.61 -4.12 3.17
C GLU A 62 3.67 -2.94 3.46
N LYS A 63 2.40 -3.09 3.09
CA LYS A 63 1.38 -2.05 3.30
C LYS A 63 0.13 -2.71 3.84
N ALA A 64 -0.26 -2.38 5.06
CA ALA A 64 -1.31 -3.08 5.79
C ALA A 64 -2.51 -2.18 6.13
N GLN A 65 -3.72 -2.76 6.10
CA GLN A 65 -4.96 -2.10 6.52
C GLN A 65 -5.21 -2.25 8.03
N LEU A 66 -4.27 -1.81 8.86
CA LEU A 66 -4.32 -1.98 10.32
C LEU A 66 -5.45 -1.20 11.01
N ASP A 67 -6.06 -0.24 10.33
CA ASP A 67 -7.27 0.46 10.78
C ASP A 67 -8.55 -0.38 10.63
N TYR A 68 -8.49 -1.50 9.89
CA TYR A 68 -9.63 -2.35 9.53
C TYR A 68 -9.45 -3.80 10.02
N ILE A 69 -8.88 -3.97 11.22
CA ILE A 69 -8.76 -5.30 11.86
C ILE A 69 -10.17 -5.88 12.08
N ASN A 70 -10.33 -7.16 11.79
CA ASN A 70 -11.59 -7.91 11.77
C ASN A 70 -12.60 -7.45 10.72
N GLU A 71 -12.18 -6.60 9.78
CA GLU A 71 -12.96 -6.18 8.63
C GLU A 71 -12.27 -6.59 7.32
N SER A 72 -13.07 -6.92 6.30
CA SER A 72 -12.57 -7.29 4.98
C SER A 72 -13.01 -6.27 3.95
N LEU A 73 -12.11 -5.35 3.60
CA LEU A 73 -12.34 -4.39 2.53
C LEU A 73 -11.92 -4.95 1.16
N PRO A 74 -12.70 -4.69 0.09
CA PRO A 74 -12.36 -5.12 -1.26
C PRO A 74 -11.40 -4.15 -1.98
N THR A 75 -10.84 -3.17 -1.28
CA THR A 75 -10.07 -2.07 -1.85
C THR A 75 -8.80 -1.80 -1.06
N PHE A 76 -7.80 -1.19 -1.70
CA PHE A 76 -6.60 -0.68 -1.06
C PHE A 76 -6.34 0.78 -1.44
N ALA A 77 -5.79 1.57 -0.50
CA ALA A 77 -5.48 2.98 -0.69
C ALA A 77 -3.99 3.17 -1.03
N PHE A 78 -3.72 3.82 -2.16
CA PHE A 78 -2.39 4.18 -2.61
C PHE A 78 -2.18 5.68 -2.44
N GLU A 79 -1.22 6.08 -1.59
CA GLU A 79 -1.01 7.49 -1.28
C GLU A 79 -0.36 8.22 -2.47
N LEU A 80 -1.02 9.27 -2.93
CA LEU A 80 -0.56 10.12 -4.03
C LEU A 80 0.19 11.34 -3.52
N SER A 81 -0.32 11.95 -2.45
CA SER A 81 0.27 13.14 -1.85
C SER A 81 -0.26 13.37 -0.43
N TYR A 82 0.50 14.12 0.35
CA TYR A 82 0.13 14.52 1.71
C TYR A 82 0.79 15.85 2.06
N TYR A 83 0.26 16.58 3.03
CA TYR A 83 0.85 17.79 3.58
C TYR A 83 1.84 17.45 4.69
N LYS A 84 3.00 18.10 4.66
CA LYS A 84 3.98 18.11 5.75
C LYS A 84 4.52 19.51 5.93
N ASN A 85 4.27 20.09 7.12
CA ASN A 85 4.64 21.48 7.43
C ASN A 85 4.12 22.46 6.37
N ASP A 86 2.84 22.35 6.01
CA ASP A 86 2.16 23.16 4.98
C ASP A 86 2.64 22.99 3.53
N PHE A 87 3.62 22.13 3.28
CA PHE A 87 4.06 21.76 1.92
C PHE A 87 3.46 20.44 1.49
N ILE A 88 2.98 20.39 0.24
CA ILE A 88 2.58 19.13 -0.39
C ILE A 88 3.85 18.31 -0.66
N LYS A 89 3.83 17.07 -0.18
CA LYS A 89 4.81 16.03 -0.43
C LYS A 89 4.17 14.96 -1.30
N GLN A 90 5.04 14.30 -2.06
CA GLN A 90 4.64 13.18 -2.90
C GLN A 90 4.41 11.96 -2.03
N GLY A 91 3.29 11.29 -2.26
CA GLY A 91 2.95 10.04 -1.61
C GLY A 91 3.78 8.88 -2.15
N TRP A 92 3.82 7.79 -1.40
CA TRP A 92 4.73 6.68 -1.67
C TRP A 92 4.49 5.96 -3.00
N LEU A 93 3.33 6.10 -3.65
CA LEU A 93 3.08 5.47 -4.95
C LEU A 93 4.04 6.03 -6.02
N TYR A 94 4.08 7.36 -6.14
CA TYR A 94 4.85 8.05 -7.19
C TYR A 94 6.23 8.56 -6.73
N ASP A 95 6.55 8.46 -5.44
CA ASP A 95 7.85 8.89 -4.92
C ASP A 95 9.01 8.12 -5.60
N ALA A 96 9.86 8.85 -6.32
CA ALA A 96 10.99 8.29 -7.05
C ALA A 96 12.12 7.80 -6.13
N ASN A 97 12.13 8.21 -4.85
CA ASN A 97 13.10 7.74 -3.87
C ASN A 97 12.77 6.35 -3.30
N LYS A 98 11.58 5.82 -3.62
CA LYS A 98 11.20 4.46 -3.24
C LYS A 98 11.86 3.43 -4.14
N LYS A 99 12.53 2.47 -3.52
CA LYS A 99 13.22 1.35 -4.18
C LYS A 99 12.31 0.15 -4.45
N THR A 100 11.06 0.23 -4.02
CA THR A 100 10.08 -0.85 -4.06
C THR A 100 9.80 -1.36 -5.47
N ASP A 101 9.94 -2.67 -5.68
CA ASP A 101 9.50 -3.37 -6.89
C ASP A 101 8.05 -3.84 -6.75
N PHE A 102 7.71 -4.37 -5.57
CA PHE A 102 6.38 -4.88 -5.27
C PHE A 102 5.84 -4.34 -3.94
N TYR A 103 4.54 -4.03 -3.92
CA TYR A 103 3.82 -3.85 -2.67
C TYR A 103 3.24 -5.18 -2.21
N ALA A 104 3.47 -5.57 -0.96
CA ALA A 104 2.71 -6.63 -0.30
C ALA A 104 1.53 -5.98 0.43
N LEU A 105 0.37 -5.96 -0.23
CA LEU A 105 -0.85 -5.41 0.34
C LEU A 105 -1.48 -6.41 1.29
N VAL A 106 -1.54 -6.05 2.58
CA VAL A 106 -2.09 -6.88 3.63
C VAL A 106 -3.48 -6.39 4.01
N THR A 107 -4.48 -7.23 3.75
CA THR A 107 -5.90 -6.93 3.93
C THR A 107 -6.60 -8.07 4.67
N SER A 108 -7.87 -7.88 5.04
CA SER A 108 -8.67 -8.90 5.73
C SER A 108 -7.91 -9.46 6.95
N ILE A 109 -7.35 -8.58 7.77
CA ILE A 109 -6.52 -8.93 8.91
C ILE A 109 -7.43 -9.29 10.07
N TYR A 110 -7.31 -10.50 10.62
CA TYR A 110 -8.12 -10.99 11.72
C TYR A 110 -7.29 -11.22 12.98
N GLU A 111 -7.93 -10.93 14.10
CA GLU A 111 -7.40 -11.04 15.45
C GLU A 111 -8.47 -11.72 16.31
N ASP A 112 -8.24 -12.98 16.68
CA ASP A 112 -9.18 -13.77 17.49
C ASP A 112 -8.96 -13.58 19.01
N GLU A 113 -7.76 -13.17 19.40
CA GLU A 113 -7.39 -12.78 20.76
C GLU A 113 -6.68 -11.43 20.76
N PRO A 114 -6.82 -10.61 21.81
CA PRO A 114 -6.17 -9.30 21.88
C PRO A 114 -4.69 -9.36 21.51
N GLU A 115 -4.31 -8.58 20.52
CA GLU A 115 -2.95 -8.42 20.00
C GLU A 115 -2.37 -9.61 19.23
N VAL A 116 -3.16 -10.65 18.94
CA VAL A 116 -2.72 -11.87 18.24
C VAL A 116 -3.40 -11.97 16.87
N PHE A 117 -2.68 -11.59 15.82
CA PHE A 117 -3.16 -11.76 14.45
C PHE A 117 -3.16 -13.24 14.05
N THR A 118 -4.31 -13.74 13.60
CA THR A 118 -4.50 -15.16 13.26
C THR A 118 -4.56 -15.41 11.77
N SER A 119 -5.07 -14.44 11.00
CA SER A 119 -5.06 -14.53 9.55
C SER A 119 -5.03 -13.18 8.84
N CYS A 120 -4.55 -13.18 7.60
CA CYS A 120 -4.67 -12.06 6.68
C CYS A 120 -4.63 -12.54 5.23
N LYS A 121 -4.95 -11.66 4.28
CA LYS A 121 -4.69 -11.86 2.86
C LYS A 121 -3.49 -11.01 2.44
N VAL A 122 -2.63 -11.58 1.62
CA VAL A 122 -1.47 -10.87 1.05
C VAL A 122 -1.60 -10.85 -0.47
N THR A 123 -1.66 -9.65 -1.03
CA THR A 123 -1.70 -9.41 -2.49
C THR A 123 -0.45 -8.68 -2.92
N PHE A 124 0.37 -9.31 -3.76
CA PHE A 124 1.55 -8.68 -4.35
C PHE A 124 1.16 -7.85 -5.56
N VAL A 125 1.50 -6.56 -5.55
CA VAL A 125 1.27 -5.64 -6.68
C VAL A 125 2.62 -5.23 -7.25
N ASN A 126 2.83 -5.40 -8.55
CA ASN A 126 4.04 -4.91 -9.20
C ASN A 126 3.95 -3.40 -9.41
N ARG A 127 4.82 -2.63 -8.74
CA ARG A 127 4.77 -1.16 -8.74
C ARG A 127 4.94 -0.58 -10.13
N GLN A 128 5.94 -1.05 -10.88
CA GLN A 128 6.21 -0.53 -12.22
C GLN A 128 5.04 -0.76 -13.17
N LYS A 129 4.45 -1.97 -13.15
CA LYS A 129 3.27 -2.29 -13.95
C LYS A 129 2.07 -1.44 -13.55
N LEU A 130 1.85 -1.24 -12.25
CA LEU A 130 0.76 -0.39 -11.77
C LEU A 130 0.95 1.05 -12.26
N ILE A 131 2.12 1.64 -12.07
CA ILE A 131 2.41 3.02 -12.51
C ILE A 131 2.24 3.14 -14.03
N ALA A 132 2.83 2.24 -14.82
CA ALA A 132 2.70 2.26 -16.27
C ALA A 132 1.23 2.14 -16.71
N PHE A 133 0.45 1.27 -16.07
CA PHE A 133 -0.98 1.15 -16.33
C PHE A 133 -1.73 2.46 -16.01
N LEU A 134 -1.48 3.06 -14.85
CA LEU A 134 -2.11 4.32 -14.44
C LEU A 134 -1.73 5.47 -15.39
N GLU A 135 -0.49 5.51 -15.88
CA GLU A 135 -0.05 6.45 -16.92
C GLU A 135 -0.86 6.30 -18.21
N THR A 136 -1.11 5.06 -18.68
CA THR A 136 -1.97 4.85 -19.87
C THR A 136 -3.41 5.33 -19.68
N ARG A 137 -3.87 5.44 -18.43
CA ARG A 137 -5.20 5.98 -18.07
C ARG A 137 -5.18 7.48 -17.78
N GLY A 138 -4.03 8.14 -17.88
CA GLY A 138 -3.87 9.56 -17.53
C GLY A 138 -3.89 9.83 -16.02
N ILE A 139 -3.75 8.80 -15.18
CA ILE A 139 -3.72 8.94 -13.72
C ILE A 139 -2.26 9.14 -13.30
N THR A 140 -1.70 10.32 -13.56
CA THR A 140 -0.33 10.67 -13.16
C THR A 140 -0.34 11.69 -12.03
N GLN A 141 0.79 11.84 -11.32
CA GLN A 141 0.93 12.87 -10.28
C GLN A 141 0.53 14.26 -10.79
N ASN A 142 1.04 14.63 -11.97
CA ASN A 142 0.77 15.95 -12.56
C ASN A 142 -0.70 16.11 -12.91
N ILE A 143 -1.30 15.12 -13.59
CA ILE A 143 -2.70 15.20 -14.02
C ILE A 143 -3.65 15.25 -12.81
N ILE A 144 -3.37 14.44 -11.77
CA ILE A 144 -4.18 14.47 -10.55
C ILE A 144 -4.05 15.81 -9.85
N SER A 145 -2.84 16.35 -9.69
CA SER A 145 -2.65 17.65 -9.04
C SER A 145 -3.30 18.81 -9.79
N GLN A 146 -3.38 18.73 -11.13
CA GLN A 146 -4.02 19.75 -11.97
C GLN A 146 -5.54 19.63 -11.98
N ASN A 147 -6.09 18.43 -12.15
CA ASN A 147 -7.52 18.20 -12.29
C ASN A 147 -8.25 18.12 -10.94
N TYR A 148 -7.53 17.72 -9.89
CA TYR A 148 -8.06 17.46 -8.54
C TYR A 148 -7.16 18.09 -7.47
N PRO A 149 -6.92 19.41 -7.50
CA PRO A 149 -6.01 20.05 -6.56
C PRO A 149 -6.51 19.90 -5.12
N ALA A 150 -5.57 19.69 -4.20
CA ALA A 150 -5.84 19.33 -2.80
C ALA A 150 -6.69 20.38 -2.07
N GLU A 151 -6.52 21.65 -2.43
CA GLU A 151 -7.25 22.78 -1.87
C GLU A 151 -8.76 22.68 -2.18
N SER A 152 -9.10 22.31 -3.42
CA SER A 152 -10.48 22.21 -3.90
C SER A 152 -11.12 20.84 -3.67
N LEU A 153 -10.31 19.79 -3.49
CA LEU A 153 -10.82 18.43 -3.31
C LEU A 153 -11.56 18.34 -1.95
N PRO A 154 -12.85 17.94 -1.93
CA PRO A 154 -13.61 17.83 -0.70
C PRO A 154 -13.07 16.68 0.17
N HIS A 155 -13.42 16.69 1.45
CA HIS A 155 -13.19 15.53 2.31
C HIS A 155 -14.00 14.33 1.82
N GLY A 156 -13.39 13.14 1.82
CA GLY A 156 -14.05 11.89 1.47
C GLY A 156 -13.84 11.44 0.02
N LYS A 157 -14.78 10.64 -0.49
CA LYS A 157 -14.72 10.02 -1.82
C LYS A 157 -14.99 11.05 -2.92
N THR A 158 -14.11 11.08 -3.91
CA THR A 158 -14.28 11.81 -5.17
C THR A 158 -14.14 10.84 -6.34
N ASN A 159 -15.17 10.77 -7.17
CA ASN A 159 -15.11 10.00 -8.42
C ASN A 159 -14.27 10.76 -9.44
N ILE A 160 -13.43 10.04 -10.17
CA ILE A 160 -12.61 10.60 -11.25
C ILE A 160 -13.05 10.01 -12.58
N LYS A 161 -12.86 10.74 -13.67
CA LYS A 161 -13.34 10.31 -15.00
C LYS A 161 -12.54 9.13 -15.56
N GLU A 162 -11.33 8.94 -15.06
CA GLU A 162 -10.37 7.93 -15.49
C GLU A 162 -10.70 6.53 -14.97
N LEU A 163 -11.55 6.42 -13.93
CA LEU A 163 -11.91 5.18 -13.28
C LEU A 163 -13.43 5.02 -13.09
N ASN A 164 -13.92 3.79 -13.26
CA ASN A 164 -15.25 3.44 -12.81
C ASN A 164 -15.26 3.30 -11.27
N PRO A 165 -16.06 4.12 -10.54
CA PRO A 165 -16.04 4.14 -9.08
C PRO A 165 -16.61 2.90 -8.40
N SER A 166 -17.33 2.05 -9.15
CA SER A 166 -17.94 0.82 -8.65
C SER A 166 -17.08 -0.40 -8.90
N THR A 167 -16.29 -0.42 -9.97
CA THR A 167 -15.50 -1.60 -10.38
C THR A 167 -14.00 -1.41 -10.29
N GLU A 168 -13.49 -0.18 -10.40
CA GLU A 168 -12.05 0.09 -10.52
C GLU A 168 -11.52 0.87 -9.31
N GLY A 169 -12.02 2.08 -9.05
CA GLY A 169 -11.49 2.91 -7.97
C GLY A 169 -11.93 4.37 -7.98
N TYR A 170 -11.42 5.14 -7.03
CA TYR A 170 -11.75 6.56 -6.81
C TYR A 170 -10.65 7.28 -6.02
N LEU A 171 -10.73 8.61 -5.90
CA LEU A 171 -9.87 9.37 -4.99
C LEU A 171 -10.52 9.48 -3.61
N TYR A 172 -9.72 9.42 -2.56
CA TYR A 172 -10.16 9.69 -1.19
C TYR A 172 -9.25 10.72 -0.53
N HIS A 173 -9.85 11.81 -0.03
CA HIS A 173 -9.12 12.88 0.63
C HIS A 173 -9.47 12.94 2.13
N SER A 174 -8.48 12.65 2.97
CA SER A 174 -8.64 12.66 4.43
C SER A 174 -8.43 14.05 5.05
N LYS A 175 -9.01 15.09 4.41
CA LYS A 175 -8.84 16.51 4.75
C LYS A 175 -9.10 16.89 6.21
N ASN A 176 -10.09 16.27 6.84
CA ASN A 176 -10.59 16.68 8.16
C ASN A 176 -10.12 15.77 9.30
N ASN A 177 -9.61 14.58 8.98
CA ASN A 177 -9.39 13.52 9.98
C ASN A 177 -7.91 13.27 10.27
N LYS A 178 -7.01 13.80 9.42
CA LYS A 178 -5.57 13.65 9.57
C LYS A 178 -4.84 14.96 9.29
N SER A 179 -3.77 15.26 10.04
CA SER A 179 -3.02 16.51 9.89
C SER A 179 -2.31 16.60 8.55
N GLU A 180 -1.87 15.47 8.03
CA GLU A 180 -1.22 15.33 6.73
C GLU A 180 -2.20 15.34 5.55
N LYS A 181 -3.52 15.37 5.79
CA LYS A 181 -4.56 15.52 4.76
C LYS A 181 -4.27 14.71 3.47
N PRO A 182 -4.01 13.40 3.57
CA PRO A 182 -3.52 12.63 2.43
C PRO A 182 -4.60 12.49 1.36
N ILE A 183 -4.17 12.51 0.11
CA ILE A 183 -4.96 12.15 -1.06
C ILE A 183 -4.50 10.76 -1.49
N ASN A 184 -5.45 9.84 -1.52
CA ASN A 184 -5.21 8.46 -1.89
C ASN A 184 -5.99 8.10 -3.16
N LEU A 185 -5.36 7.31 -4.02
CA LEU A 185 -6.04 6.54 -5.05
C LEU A 185 -6.50 5.22 -4.44
N VAL A 186 -7.80 5.05 -4.25
CA VAL A 186 -8.38 3.82 -3.73
C VAL A 186 -8.75 2.92 -4.90
N LEU A 187 -8.13 1.75 -5.00
CA LEU A 187 -8.36 0.78 -6.07
C LEU A 187 -8.97 -0.50 -5.52
N ARG A 188 -9.84 -1.14 -6.29
CA ARG A 188 -10.38 -2.47 -5.97
C ARG A 188 -9.30 -3.53 -6.16
N LEU A 189 -9.20 -4.46 -5.22
CA LEU A 189 -8.22 -5.55 -5.27
C LEU A 189 -8.49 -6.47 -6.46
N GLU A 190 -9.76 -6.80 -6.72
CA GLU A 190 -10.18 -7.61 -7.87
C GLU A 190 -9.77 -6.96 -9.19
N PHE A 191 -9.95 -5.64 -9.34
CA PHE A 191 -9.50 -4.90 -10.51
C PHE A 191 -7.98 -5.02 -10.74
N LEU A 192 -7.17 -4.95 -9.68
CA LEU A 192 -5.72 -5.13 -9.80
C LEU A 192 -5.35 -6.55 -10.26
N LEU A 193 -6.09 -7.56 -9.81
CA LEU A 193 -5.91 -8.96 -10.22
C LEU A 193 -6.31 -9.16 -11.69
N ASP A 194 -7.49 -8.67 -12.08
CA ASP A 194 -8.04 -8.81 -13.43
C ASP A 194 -7.17 -8.13 -14.48
N MET A 195 -6.56 -6.99 -14.15
CA MET A 195 -5.63 -6.27 -15.02
C MET A 195 -4.21 -6.88 -15.04
N GLY A 196 -3.96 -7.97 -14.32
CA GLY A 196 -2.65 -8.62 -14.26
C GLY A 196 -1.56 -7.78 -13.58
N LEU A 197 -1.97 -6.80 -12.77
CA LEU A 197 -1.08 -5.92 -12.00
C LEU A 197 -0.69 -6.56 -10.67
N ALA A 198 -1.53 -7.47 -10.18
CA ALA A 198 -1.40 -8.10 -8.88
C ALA A 198 -1.54 -9.62 -8.91
N LYS A 199 -1.08 -10.28 -7.84
CA LYS A 199 -1.31 -11.70 -7.55
C LYS A 199 -1.45 -11.93 -6.05
N ASN A 200 -2.38 -12.81 -5.67
CA ASN A 200 -2.48 -13.29 -4.29
C ASN A 200 -1.33 -14.25 -3.97
N LEU A 201 -0.85 -14.22 -2.73
CA LEU A 201 0.16 -15.16 -2.25
C LEU A 201 -0.36 -16.60 -2.16
N PHE A 202 -1.63 -16.77 -1.80
CA PHE A 202 -2.33 -18.05 -1.68
C PHE A 202 -3.83 -17.89 -1.95
#